data_AF-A0A2V8PMQ0-F1
#
_entry.id   AF-A0A2V8PMQ0-F1
#
_cell.length_a   1.000
_cell.length_b   1.000
_cell.length_c   1.000
_cell.angle_alpha   90.00
_cell.angle_beta   90.00
_cell.angle_gamma   90.00
#
_symmetry.space_group_name_H-M   'P 1'
#
loop_
_entity.id
_entity.type
_entity.pdbx_description
1 polymer ?
#
loop_
_entity_poly.entity_id
_entity_poly.type
_entity_poly.pdbx_seq_one_letter_code
_entity_poly.pdbx_strand_id
1 'polypeptide(L)'
;HPTYAGAIFFLDDLHNLATPIVQDTALIIRDQFQSFGIEGVNLSVCFSARRDYFSGVRSFAEPAVRFYNKCALEPFTLEETLEYTQAAFAGTRLDLRKLAEWLFGKTLGHPYFLAFVCRELWGHYRARPFTNATPIWPAVFRRLEQIKFSADLAQLSEKELALLQAIAADGPDEFNPAPFVQQFHYQYFKRLAEAGLLIRTGRGRYRLYHTLFREFLRQTK
;
A
#
# COMPACT_ATOMS: atom_id res chain seq x y z
N HIS A 1 3.12 -39.98 22.24
CA HIS A 1 3.63 -38.72 21.70
C HIS A 1 2.46 -37.90 21.21
N PRO A 2 2.32 -36.61 21.57
CA PRO A 2 1.29 -35.79 20.97
C PRO A 2 1.63 -35.63 19.48
N THR A 3 0.74 -36.13 18.63
CA THR A 3 0.73 -35.89 17.19
C THR A 3 0.50 -34.39 17.02
N TYR A 4 1.56 -33.61 16.79
CA TYR A 4 1.38 -32.21 16.46
C TYR A 4 0.61 -32.15 15.14
N ALA A 5 -0.69 -31.83 15.23
CA ALA A 5 -1.42 -31.23 14.12
C ALA A 5 -0.60 -30.01 13.69
N GLY A 6 -0.22 -29.93 12.41
CA GLY A 6 0.81 -29.02 11.92
C GLY A 6 0.63 -27.54 12.32
N ALA A 7 1.67 -26.74 12.14
CA ALA A 7 1.65 -25.30 12.44
C ALA A 7 1.89 -24.44 11.20
N ILE A 8 1.29 -23.26 11.18
CA ILE A 8 1.47 -22.26 10.12
C ILE A 8 2.15 -21.03 10.71
N PHE A 9 3.25 -20.61 10.12
CA PHE A 9 3.97 -19.39 10.46
C PHE A 9 3.51 -18.25 9.57
N PHE A 10 3.07 -17.15 10.17
CA PHE A 10 2.73 -15.91 9.48
C PHE A 10 3.79 -14.86 9.78
N LEU A 11 4.46 -14.37 8.73
CA LEU A 11 5.49 -13.33 8.84
C LEU A 11 5.01 -12.09 8.12
N ASP A 12 4.74 -11.02 8.87
CA ASP A 12 4.34 -9.76 8.29
C ASP A 12 5.56 -8.93 7.88
N ASP A 13 5.45 -8.23 6.76
CA ASP A 13 6.46 -7.36 6.17
C ASP A 13 7.86 -8.00 6.12
N LEU A 14 8.00 -9.09 5.37
CA LEU A 14 9.25 -9.85 5.28
C LEU A 14 10.48 -9.01 4.88
N HIS A 15 10.25 -7.90 4.18
CA HIS A 15 11.26 -6.93 3.78
C HIS A 15 11.89 -6.14 4.95
N ASN A 16 11.28 -6.16 6.13
CA ASN A 16 11.80 -5.54 7.35
C ASN A 16 12.75 -6.46 8.13
N LEU A 17 12.88 -7.74 7.75
CA LEU A 17 13.82 -8.63 8.40
C LEU A 17 15.27 -8.22 8.05
N ALA A 18 16.05 -8.00 9.11
CA ALA A 18 17.43 -7.52 9.02
C ALA A 18 18.37 -8.64 8.53
N THR A 19 18.39 -8.86 7.21
CA THR A 19 19.42 -9.68 6.56
C THR A 19 20.31 -8.82 5.67
N PRO A 20 21.63 -9.11 5.57
CA PRO A 20 22.57 -8.35 4.74
C PRO A 20 22.11 -8.21 3.28
N ILE A 21 21.36 -9.20 2.79
CA ILE A 21 20.68 -9.20 1.51
C ILE A 21 19.24 -9.65 1.79
N VAL A 22 18.28 -8.72 1.73
CA VAL A 22 16.83 -8.95 1.99
C VAL A 22 16.29 -10.19 1.25
N GLN A 23 16.86 -10.53 0.09
CA GLN A 23 16.45 -11.65 -0.76
C GLN A 23 16.92 -13.02 -0.25
N ASP A 24 17.93 -13.09 0.63
CA ASP A 24 18.43 -14.34 1.19
C ASP A 24 17.44 -14.94 2.21
N THR A 25 16.64 -14.10 2.87
CA THR A 25 15.61 -14.53 3.82
C THR A 25 14.63 -15.52 3.20
N ALA A 26 14.17 -15.26 1.97
CA ALA A 26 13.23 -16.15 1.29
C ALA A 26 13.90 -17.45 0.83
N LEU A 27 15.21 -17.48 0.62
CA LEU A 27 15.96 -18.71 0.34
C LEU A 27 16.13 -19.54 1.61
N ILE A 28 16.50 -18.90 2.72
CA ILE A 28 16.63 -19.55 4.03
C ILE A 28 15.31 -20.16 4.47
N ILE A 29 14.20 -19.42 4.33
CA ILE A 29 12.86 -19.94 4.63
C ILE A 29 12.54 -21.15 3.76
N ARG A 30 12.81 -21.08 2.45
CA ARG A 30 12.57 -22.22 1.55
C ARG A 30 13.35 -23.46 2.03
N ASP A 31 14.65 -23.31 2.25
CA ASP A 31 15.52 -24.44 2.60
C ASP A 31 15.09 -25.09 3.92
N GLN A 32 14.73 -24.27 4.90
CA GLN A 32 14.24 -24.77 6.19
C GLN A 32 12.91 -25.52 6.07
N PHE A 33 11.93 -24.96 5.35
CA PHE A 33 10.62 -25.59 5.19
C PHE A 33 10.65 -26.80 4.27
N GLN A 34 11.61 -26.87 3.34
CA GLN A 34 11.86 -28.08 2.56
C GLN A 34 12.45 -29.21 3.44
N SER A 35 13.36 -28.89 4.36
CA SER A 35 13.89 -29.88 5.33
C SER A 35 12.78 -30.44 6.22
N PHE A 36 11.88 -29.58 6.72
CA PHE A 36 10.73 -30.02 7.52
C PHE A 36 9.84 -31.00 6.76
N GLY A 37 9.60 -30.77 5.46
CA GLY A 37 8.88 -31.70 4.62
C GLY A 37 9.56 -33.07 4.49
N ILE A 38 10.89 -33.11 4.41
CA ILE A 38 11.68 -34.37 4.36
C ILE A 38 11.61 -35.12 5.70
N GLU A 39 11.64 -34.38 6.82
CA GLU A 39 11.57 -34.92 8.18
C GLU A 39 10.15 -35.33 8.60
N GLY A 40 9.15 -35.14 7.73
CA GLY A 40 7.75 -35.45 8.01
C GLY A 40 7.10 -34.49 9.01
N VAL A 41 7.69 -33.30 9.21
CA VAL A 41 7.16 -32.25 10.08
C VAL A 41 6.21 -31.37 9.29
N ASN A 42 4.94 -31.32 9.69
CA ASN A 42 3.90 -30.58 8.98
C ASN A 42 3.92 -29.09 9.36
N LEU A 43 4.81 -28.31 8.73
CA LEU A 43 4.91 -26.86 8.92
C LEU A 43 4.69 -26.13 7.60
N SER A 44 3.95 -25.02 7.64
CA SER A 44 3.73 -24.13 6.49
C SER A 44 4.12 -22.69 6.83
N VAL A 45 4.46 -21.90 5.80
CA VAL A 45 4.82 -20.49 5.95
C VAL A 45 4.00 -19.62 5.00
N CYS A 46 3.53 -18.49 5.51
CA CYS A 46 2.88 -17.42 4.77
C CYS A 46 3.52 -16.10 5.17
N PHE A 47 3.77 -15.21 4.21
CA PHE A 47 4.30 -13.88 4.52
C PHE A 47 3.77 -12.82 3.58
N SER A 48 3.77 -11.57 4.06
CA SER A 48 3.52 -10.39 3.24
C SER A 48 4.87 -9.75 2.85
N ALA A 49 4.93 -9.17 1.66
CA ALA A 49 6.11 -8.47 1.16
C ALA A 49 5.71 -7.45 0.10
N ARG A 50 6.60 -6.50 -0.19
CA ARG A 50 6.42 -5.59 -1.33
C ARG A 50 6.32 -6.38 -2.64
N ARG A 51 5.53 -5.89 -3.59
CA ARG A 51 5.32 -6.52 -4.90
C ARG A 51 6.62 -6.78 -5.68
N ASP A 52 7.62 -5.93 -5.48
CA ASP A 52 8.93 -6.00 -6.11
C ASP A 52 9.95 -6.85 -5.33
N TYR A 53 9.56 -7.52 -4.24
CA TYR A 53 10.46 -8.27 -3.36
C TYR A 53 11.33 -9.30 -4.12
N PHE A 54 10.72 -10.06 -5.03
CA PHE A 54 11.42 -11.07 -5.83
C PHE A 54 12.08 -10.53 -7.11
N SER A 55 11.98 -9.22 -7.40
CA SER A 55 12.43 -8.66 -8.69
C SER A 55 13.95 -8.61 -8.87
N GLY A 56 14.72 -8.57 -7.78
CA GLY A 56 16.19 -8.59 -7.83
C GLY A 56 16.80 -9.99 -7.82
N VAL A 57 15.97 -11.04 -7.74
CA VAL A 57 16.39 -12.44 -7.70
C VAL A 57 16.74 -12.88 -9.14
N ARG A 58 17.93 -12.51 -9.63
CA ARG A 58 18.43 -12.94 -10.96
C ARG A 58 18.86 -14.41 -10.96
N SER A 59 18.34 -15.15 -11.95
CA SER A 59 18.80 -16.42 -12.57
C SER A 59 19.17 -17.65 -11.71
N PHE A 60 19.54 -17.54 -10.43
CA PHE A 60 19.94 -18.69 -9.59
C PHE A 60 18.84 -19.24 -8.67
N ALA A 61 17.66 -18.60 -8.64
CA ALA A 61 16.62 -18.86 -7.64
C ALA A 61 15.22 -19.12 -8.23
N GLU A 62 15.16 -19.57 -9.48
CA GLU A 62 13.94 -20.13 -10.08
C GLU A 62 13.25 -21.18 -9.18
N PRO A 63 13.98 -22.09 -8.49
CA PRO A 63 13.37 -23.05 -7.56
C PRO A 63 12.73 -22.39 -6.33
N ALA A 64 13.29 -21.29 -5.83
CA ALA A 64 12.73 -20.58 -4.67
C ALA A 64 11.48 -19.81 -5.01
N VAL A 65 11.44 -19.20 -6.19
CA VAL A 65 10.25 -18.51 -6.68
C VAL A 65 9.09 -19.50 -6.87
N ARG A 66 9.37 -20.73 -7.31
CA ARG A 66 8.37 -21.80 -7.49
C ARG A 66 7.91 -22.45 -6.17
N PHE A 67 8.70 -22.34 -5.11
CA PHE A 67 8.32 -22.85 -3.79
C PHE A 67 7.13 -22.09 -3.20
N TYR A 68 7.04 -20.77 -3.46
CA TYR A 68 5.99 -19.93 -2.90
C TYR A 68 4.79 -19.80 -3.85
N ASN A 69 3.58 -20.02 -3.33
CA ASN A 69 2.37 -19.56 -4.00
C ASN A 69 2.20 -18.06 -3.76
N LYS A 70 2.12 -17.27 -4.83
CA LYS A 70 2.09 -15.81 -4.77
C LYS A 70 0.67 -15.31 -5.01
N CYS A 71 0.09 -14.68 -4.00
CA CYS A 71 -1.14 -13.92 -4.14
C CYS A 71 -0.78 -12.43 -4.16
N ALA A 72 -1.02 -11.76 -5.30
CA ALA A 72 -0.90 -10.32 -5.38
C ALA A 72 -2.24 -9.69 -4.98
N LEU A 73 -2.21 -8.81 -3.97
CA LEU A 73 -3.36 -8.01 -3.60
C LEU A 73 -3.39 -6.75 -4.46
N GLU A 74 -4.47 -6.59 -5.21
CA GLU A 74 -4.75 -5.38 -5.98
C GLU A 74 -5.75 -4.49 -5.23
N PRO A 75 -5.85 -3.19 -5.57
CA PRO A 75 -6.95 -2.36 -5.10
C PRO A 75 -8.31 -2.98 -5.46
N PHE A 76 -9.31 -2.75 -4.60
CA PHE A 76 -10.66 -3.24 -4.84
C PHE A 76 -11.23 -2.68 -6.15
N THR A 77 -12.03 -3.47 -6.84
CA THR A 77 -12.85 -2.96 -7.94
C THR A 77 -13.99 -2.09 -7.42
N LEU A 78 -14.76 -1.47 -8.31
CA LEU A 78 -15.97 -0.74 -7.92
C LEU A 78 -17.00 -1.70 -7.28
N GLU A 79 -17.12 -2.92 -7.80
CA GLU A 79 -18.01 -3.96 -7.28
C GLU A 79 -17.61 -4.42 -5.88
N GLU A 80 -16.31 -4.68 -5.66
CA GLU A 80 -15.79 -5.03 -4.34
C GLU A 80 -15.91 -3.84 -3.36
N THR A 81 -15.73 -2.60 -3.84
CA THR A 81 -15.97 -1.39 -3.06
C THR A 81 -17.44 -1.25 -2.68
N LEU A 82 -18.37 -1.62 -3.57
CA LEU A 82 -19.80 -1.65 -3.28
C LEU A 82 -20.14 -2.70 -2.21
N GLU A 83 -19.59 -3.91 -2.33
CA GLU A 83 -19.75 -4.96 -1.32
C GLU A 83 -19.23 -4.49 0.05
N TYR A 84 -18.03 -3.90 0.08
CA TYR A 84 -17.44 -3.32 1.29
C TYR A 84 -18.34 -2.22 1.89
N THR A 85 -18.84 -1.33 1.04
CA THR A 85 -19.74 -0.23 1.46
C THR A 85 -21.05 -0.76 2.03
N GLN A 86 -21.62 -1.80 1.41
CA GLN A 86 -22.83 -2.46 1.89
C GLN A 86 -22.60 -3.11 3.25
N ALA A 87 -21.48 -3.80 3.44
CA ALA A 87 -21.14 -4.39 4.73
C ALA A 87 -20.95 -3.32 5.82
N ALA A 88 -20.26 -2.22 5.50
CA ALA A 88 -19.94 -1.17 6.47
C ALA A 88 -21.14 -0.29 6.87
N PHE A 89 -22.05 -0.02 5.93
CA PHE A 89 -23.17 0.91 6.10
C PHE A 89 -24.55 0.23 6.02
N ALA A 90 -24.60 -1.09 6.22
CA ALA A 90 -25.85 -1.84 6.31
C ALA A 90 -26.81 -1.19 7.33
N GLY A 91 -28.08 -1.07 6.97
CA GLY A 91 -29.12 -0.51 7.83
C GLY A 91 -29.14 1.03 7.91
N THR A 92 -28.25 1.74 7.20
CA THR A 92 -28.35 3.19 7.04
C THR A 92 -29.38 3.58 5.98
N ARG A 93 -29.80 4.85 5.99
CA ARG A 93 -30.65 5.46 4.96
C ARG A 93 -29.86 6.00 3.75
N LEU A 94 -28.58 5.65 3.64
CA LEU A 94 -27.71 6.14 2.57
C LEU A 94 -28.02 5.40 1.26
N ASP A 95 -27.85 6.11 0.15
CA ASP A 95 -27.77 5.48 -1.18
C ASP A 95 -26.40 4.79 -1.29
N LEU A 96 -26.34 3.51 -0.93
CA LEU A 96 -25.09 2.75 -0.82
C LEU A 96 -24.36 2.63 -2.15
N ARG A 97 -25.08 2.65 -3.27
CA ARG A 97 -24.48 2.61 -4.60
C ARG A 97 -23.76 3.91 -4.92
N LYS A 98 -24.43 5.05 -4.73
CA LYS A 98 -23.79 6.36 -4.90
C LYS A 98 -22.65 6.59 -3.93
N LEU A 99 -22.78 6.10 -2.69
CA LEU A 99 -21.71 6.17 -1.71
C LEU A 99 -20.50 5.34 -2.16
N ALA A 100 -20.70 4.13 -2.66
CA ALA A 100 -19.63 3.28 -3.17
C ALA A 100 -18.92 3.91 -4.38
N GLU A 101 -19.67 4.46 -5.34
CA GLU A 101 -19.09 5.18 -6.49
C GLU A 101 -18.26 6.39 -6.03
N TRP A 102 -18.77 7.13 -5.05
CA TRP A 102 -18.05 8.26 -4.46
C TRP A 102 -16.78 7.82 -3.71
N LEU A 103 -16.86 6.75 -2.90
CA LEU A 103 -15.73 6.17 -2.19
C LEU A 103 -14.66 5.65 -3.15
N PHE A 104 -15.07 4.94 -4.19
CA PHE A 104 -14.18 4.45 -5.24
C PHE A 104 -13.53 5.62 -5.98
N GLY A 105 -14.28 6.66 -6.33
CA GLY A 105 -13.72 7.86 -6.95
C GLY A 105 -12.68 8.60 -6.09
N LYS A 106 -12.81 8.54 -4.74
CA LYS A 106 -11.84 9.14 -3.81
C LYS A 106 -10.61 8.26 -3.56
N THR A 107 -10.81 6.95 -3.48
CA THR A 107 -9.80 6.01 -2.97
C THR A 107 -9.21 5.11 -4.04
N LEU A 108 -9.81 5.09 -5.23
CA LEU A 108 -9.48 4.17 -6.33
C LEU A 108 -9.42 2.71 -5.87
N GLY A 109 -10.28 2.34 -4.91
CA GLY A 109 -10.35 1.00 -4.33
C GLY A 109 -9.20 0.65 -3.38
N HIS A 110 -8.29 1.59 -3.07
CA HIS A 110 -7.14 1.29 -2.22
C HIS A 110 -7.60 0.90 -0.80
N PRO A 111 -7.31 -0.33 -0.31
CA PRO A 111 -7.94 -0.88 0.90
C PRO A 111 -7.75 -0.02 2.15
N TYR A 112 -6.53 0.49 2.38
CA TYR A 112 -6.24 1.39 3.51
C TYR A 112 -7.10 2.67 3.48
N PHE A 113 -7.15 3.37 2.34
CA PHE A 113 -7.89 4.62 2.21
C PHE A 113 -9.40 4.38 2.26
N LEU A 114 -9.88 3.31 1.62
CA LEU A 114 -11.29 2.92 1.69
C LEU A 114 -11.72 2.66 3.14
N ALA A 115 -10.98 1.83 3.87
CA ALA A 115 -11.27 1.51 5.26
C ALA A 115 -11.20 2.75 6.16
N PHE A 116 -10.18 3.60 5.98
CA PHE A 116 -10.03 4.84 6.73
C PHE A 116 -11.23 5.77 6.52
N VAL A 117 -11.58 6.07 5.26
CA VAL A 117 -12.67 6.98 4.92
C VAL A 117 -14.01 6.42 5.39
N CYS A 118 -14.26 5.12 5.22
CA CYS A 118 -15.48 4.47 5.72
C CYS A 118 -15.59 4.60 7.25
N ARG A 119 -14.51 4.37 7.99
CA ARG A 119 -14.49 4.52 9.45
C ARG A 119 -14.83 5.94 9.89
N GLU A 120 -14.22 6.95 9.29
CA GLU A 120 -14.50 8.35 9.62
C GLU A 120 -15.95 8.72 9.28
N LEU A 121 -16.43 8.34 8.08
CA LEU A 121 -17.82 8.57 7.67
C LEU A 121 -18.82 7.88 8.60
N TRP A 122 -18.53 6.65 9.03
CA TRP A 122 -19.37 5.93 9.99
C TRP A 122 -19.46 6.66 11.33
N GLY A 123 -18.32 7.15 11.83
CA GLY A 123 -18.27 7.98 13.04
C GLY A 123 -19.16 9.22 12.93
N HIS A 124 -19.08 9.93 11.80
CA HIS A 124 -19.95 11.08 11.53
C HIS A 124 -21.43 10.69 11.40
N TYR A 125 -21.74 9.59 10.73
CA TYR A 125 -23.11 9.13 10.53
C TYR A 125 -23.79 8.78 11.86
N ARG A 126 -23.06 8.11 12.76
CA ARG A 126 -23.55 7.78 14.10
C ARG A 126 -23.82 9.01 14.96
N ALA A 127 -22.99 10.04 14.84
CA ALA A 127 -23.20 11.30 15.57
C ALA A 127 -24.36 12.11 14.99
N ARG A 128 -24.45 12.17 13.66
CA ARG A 128 -25.51 12.86 12.93
C ARG A 128 -25.74 12.18 11.57
N PRO A 129 -26.87 11.50 11.38
CA PRO A 129 -27.19 10.88 10.11
C PRO A 129 -27.17 11.91 8.97
N PHE A 130 -26.56 11.51 7.86
CA PHE A 130 -26.49 12.32 6.65
C PHE A 130 -27.00 11.52 5.45
N THR A 131 -27.23 12.19 4.32
CA THR A 131 -27.63 11.55 3.05
C THR A 131 -26.54 11.64 1.97
N ASN A 132 -25.54 12.51 2.17
CA ASN A 132 -24.42 12.71 1.25
C ASN A 132 -23.11 12.92 2.04
N ALA A 133 -22.05 12.20 1.66
CA ALA A 133 -20.72 12.29 2.28
C ALA A 133 -19.93 13.53 1.85
N THR A 134 -20.30 14.19 0.75
CA THR A 134 -19.57 15.31 0.16
C THR A 134 -19.31 16.47 1.15
N PRO A 135 -20.29 16.95 1.95
CA PRO A 135 -20.04 18.02 2.90
C PRO A 135 -19.11 17.63 4.06
N ILE A 136 -18.97 16.33 4.32
CA ILE A 136 -18.17 15.76 5.43
C ILE A 136 -16.72 15.55 4.98
N TRP A 137 -16.49 15.43 3.67
CA TRP A 137 -15.18 15.16 3.09
C TRP A 137 -14.05 16.06 3.58
N PRO A 138 -14.19 17.40 3.68
CA PRO A 138 -13.08 18.24 4.14
C PRO A 138 -12.60 17.89 5.55
N ALA A 139 -13.51 17.44 6.44
CA ALA A 139 -13.15 17.01 7.78
C ALA A 139 -12.43 15.66 7.77
N VAL A 140 -12.94 14.70 6.98
CA VAL A 140 -12.32 13.37 6.81
C VAL A 140 -10.93 13.48 6.19
N PHE A 141 -10.80 14.31 5.16
CA PHE A 141 -9.52 14.53 4.48
C PHE A 141 -8.49 15.15 5.42
N ARG A 142 -8.87 16.17 6.21
CA ARG A 142 -7.98 16.73 7.24
C ARG A 142 -7.48 15.69 8.25
N ARG A 143 -8.33 14.75 8.65
CA ARG A 143 -7.92 13.65 9.53
C ARG A 143 -6.94 12.71 8.84
N LEU A 144 -7.15 12.42 7.56
CA LEU A 144 -6.23 11.62 6.75
C LEU A 144 -4.86 12.29 6.63
N GLU A 145 -4.83 13.61 6.40
CA GLU A 145 -3.60 14.41 6.35
C GLU A 145 -2.80 14.25 7.64
N GLN A 146 -3.43 14.48 8.80
CA GLN A 146 -2.78 14.42 10.10
C GLN A 146 -2.24 13.02 10.45
N ILE A 147 -3.02 11.97 10.13
CA ILE A 147 -2.71 10.61 10.58
C ILE A 147 -1.76 9.88 9.63
N LYS A 148 -1.92 10.08 8.31
CA LYS A 148 -1.11 9.36 7.31
C LYS A 148 -0.07 10.26 6.66
N PHE A 149 -0.49 11.36 6.05
CA PHE A 149 0.40 12.11 5.17
C PHE A 149 1.45 12.92 5.94
N SER A 150 1.08 13.57 7.05
CA SER A 150 2.04 14.26 7.90
C SER A 150 3.07 13.29 8.50
N ALA A 151 2.65 12.08 8.86
CA ALA A 151 3.55 11.03 9.34
C ALA A 151 4.52 10.58 8.24
N ASP A 152 4.04 10.40 7.02
CA ASP A 152 4.87 10.06 5.85
C ASP A 152 5.93 11.12 5.54
N LEU A 153 5.58 12.41 5.72
CA LEU A 153 6.49 13.51 5.44
C LEU A 153 7.47 13.80 6.58
N ALA A 154 7.18 13.38 7.82
CA ALA A 154 7.93 13.77 9.02
C ALA A 154 9.42 13.39 8.99
N GLN A 155 9.79 12.36 8.22
CA GLN A 155 11.17 11.87 8.11
C GLN A 155 11.90 12.39 6.85
N LEU A 156 11.24 13.20 6.02
CA LEU A 156 11.82 13.68 4.78
C LEU A 156 12.64 14.95 4.99
N SER A 157 13.71 15.08 4.20
CA SER A 157 14.42 16.35 4.08
C SER A 157 13.60 17.39 3.30
N GLU A 158 13.89 18.67 3.50
CA GLU A 158 13.26 19.76 2.75
C GLU A 158 13.38 19.59 1.23
N LYS A 159 14.51 19.05 0.75
CA LYS A 159 14.74 18.78 -0.69
C LYS A 159 13.86 17.65 -1.22
N GLU A 160 13.64 16.60 -0.42
CA GLU A 160 12.73 15.51 -0.77
C GLU A 160 11.27 16.00 -0.79
N LEU A 161 10.88 16.83 0.17
CA LEU A 161 9.55 17.45 0.21
C LEU A 161 9.33 18.36 -0.99
N ALA A 162 10.28 19.25 -1.30
CA ALA A 162 10.20 20.15 -2.46
C ALA A 162 10.10 19.36 -3.78
N LEU A 163 10.80 18.23 -3.90
CA LEU A 163 10.66 17.34 -5.04
C LEU A 163 9.24 16.76 -5.14
N LEU A 164 8.68 16.26 -4.04
CA LEU A 164 7.30 15.74 -4.03
C LEU A 164 6.27 16.81 -4.40
N GLN A 165 6.44 18.04 -3.92
CA GLN A 165 5.57 19.17 -4.29
C GLN A 165 5.69 19.51 -5.77
N ALA A 166 6.91 19.55 -6.33
CA ALA A 166 7.14 19.77 -7.76
C ALA A 166 6.47 18.68 -8.62
N ILE A 167 6.61 17.41 -8.24
CA ILE A 167 5.95 16.28 -8.91
C ILE A 167 4.43 16.39 -8.83
N ALA A 168 3.90 16.80 -7.67
CA ALA A 168 2.47 16.96 -7.48
C ALA A 168 1.89 18.05 -8.40
N ALA A 169 2.64 19.14 -8.61
CA ALA A 169 2.25 20.27 -9.45
C ALA A 169 2.31 19.98 -10.96
N ASP A 170 3.24 19.13 -11.42
CA ASP A 170 3.51 18.89 -12.86
C ASP A 170 2.28 18.40 -13.65
N GLY A 171 1.36 17.68 -13.00
CA GLY A 171 0.07 17.29 -13.59
C GLY A 171 -0.06 15.80 -13.91
N PRO A 172 0.87 15.18 -14.68
CA PRO A 172 0.82 13.76 -15.01
C PRO A 172 0.82 12.86 -13.77
N ASP A 173 -0.01 11.80 -13.81
CA ASP A 173 -0.03 10.78 -12.77
C ASP A 173 1.27 9.97 -12.73
N GLU A 174 1.85 9.69 -13.90
CA GLU A 174 3.17 9.11 -14.06
C GLU A 174 4.14 10.10 -14.72
N PHE A 175 5.40 10.08 -14.29
CA PHE A 175 6.42 10.98 -14.77
C PHE A 175 7.77 10.27 -14.97
N ASN A 176 8.62 10.88 -15.81
CA ASN A 176 10.04 10.54 -15.93
C ASN A 176 10.83 11.50 -15.02
N PRO A 177 11.86 11.05 -14.27
CA PRO A 177 12.70 11.93 -13.47
C PRO A 177 13.44 13.02 -14.27
N ALA A 178 13.74 12.78 -15.56
CA ALA A 178 14.59 13.63 -16.40
C ALA A 178 14.32 15.16 -16.30
N PRO A 179 13.05 15.64 -16.35
CA PRO A 179 12.74 17.07 -16.22
C PRO A 179 13.10 17.66 -14.86
N PHE A 180 13.12 16.85 -13.81
CA PHE A 180 13.37 17.26 -12.43
C PHE A 180 14.84 17.16 -12.03
N VAL A 181 15.67 16.40 -12.77
CA VAL A 181 17.07 16.14 -12.38
C VAL A 181 17.95 17.40 -12.43
N GLN A 182 17.53 18.43 -13.17
CA GLN A 182 18.21 19.72 -13.18
C GLN A 182 18.15 20.44 -11.82
N GLN A 183 17.11 20.17 -11.03
CA GLN A 183 16.86 20.82 -9.73
C GLN A 183 17.03 19.87 -8.54
N PHE A 184 16.90 18.56 -8.78
CA PHE A 184 16.89 17.54 -7.73
C PHE A 184 17.83 16.38 -8.07
N HIS A 185 18.66 15.95 -7.11
CA HIS A 185 19.53 14.80 -7.30
C HIS A 185 18.74 13.51 -7.53
N TYR A 186 19.21 12.66 -8.45
CA TYR A 186 18.59 11.38 -8.77
C TYR A 186 18.42 10.45 -7.54
N GLN A 187 19.31 10.58 -6.55
CA GLN A 187 19.25 9.83 -5.30
C GLN A 187 17.93 10.05 -4.53
N TYR A 188 17.32 11.24 -4.62
CA TYR A 188 16.06 11.52 -3.93
C TYR A 188 14.91 10.67 -4.48
N PHE A 189 14.85 10.42 -5.79
CA PHE A 189 13.83 9.53 -6.38
C PHE A 189 13.98 8.09 -5.87
N LYS A 190 15.22 7.63 -5.70
CA LYS A 190 15.51 6.30 -5.16
C LYS A 190 15.05 6.20 -3.70
N ARG A 191 15.43 7.16 -2.86
CA ARG A 191 15.04 7.21 -1.45
C ARG A 191 13.52 7.30 -1.26
N LEU A 192 12.86 8.14 -2.04
CA LEU A 192 11.39 8.28 -2.01
C LEU A 192 10.67 7.00 -2.48
N ALA A 193 11.26 6.23 -3.39
CA ALA A 193 10.72 4.93 -3.80
C ALA A 193 10.99 3.82 -2.77
N GLU A 194 12.12 3.89 -2.05
CA GLU A 194 12.42 3.01 -0.92
C GLU A 194 11.45 3.29 0.24
N ALA A 195 11.18 4.56 0.53
CA ALA A 195 10.18 5.01 1.51
C ALA A 195 8.71 4.76 1.09
N GLY A 196 8.48 4.23 -0.11
CA GLY A 196 7.13 3.89 -0.60
C GLY A 196 6.27 5.10 -1.00
N LEU A 197 6.84 6.30 -1.08
CA LEU A 197 6.12 7.52 -1.49
C LEU A 197 6.06 7.67 -3.02
N LEU A 198 7.04 7.08 -3.72
CA LEU A 198 7.03 6.89 -5.16
C LEU A 198 6.93 5.42 -5.52
N ILE A 199 6.12 5.11 -6.53
CA ILE A 199 5.95 3.77 -7.08
C ILE A 199 6.56 3.73 -8.46
N ARG A 200 7.46 2.78 -8.70
CA ARG A 200 8.01 2.51 -10.03
C ARG A 200 6.98 1.80 -10.88
N THR A 201 6.59 2.38 -12.00
CA THR A 201 5.58 1.81 -12.91
C THR A 201 6.20 1.16 -14.15
N GLY A 202 7.48 1.42 -14.41
CA GLY A 202 8.21 0.85 -15.54
C GLY A 202 9.65 1.33 -15.62
N ARG A 203 10.30 1.16 -16.78
CA ARG A 203 11.69 1.59 -17.00
C ARG A 203 11.82 3.10 -16.84
N GLY A 204 12.32 3.54 -15.69
CA GLY A 204 12.58 4.95 -15.39
C GLY A 204 11.32 5.79 -15.20
N ARG A 205 10.15 5.18 -14.99
CA ARG A 205 8.88 5.89 -14.74
C ARG A 205 8.43 5.69 -13.29
N TYR A 206 7.92 6.77 -12.72
CA TYR A 206 7.45 6.82 -11.35
C TYR A 206 6.06 7.45 -11.28
N ARG A 207 5.33 7.15 -10.22
CA ARG A 207 4.12 7.88 -9.81
C ARG A 207 4.14 8.09 -8.31
N LEU A 208 3.38 9.08 -7.83
CA LEU A 208 3.05 9.14 -6.40
C LEU A 208 2.26 7.89 -6.00
N TYR A 209 2.44 7.45 -4.76
CA TYR A 209 1.82 6.21 -4.29
C TYR A 209 0.29 6.27 -4.32
N HIS A 210 -0.30 7.46 -4.12
CA HIS A 210 -1.74 7.66 -4.14
C HIS A 210 -2.17 9.06 -4.62
N THR A 211 -3.35 9.16 -5.21
CA THR A 211 -3.93 10.43 -5.70
C THR A 211 -4.31 11.39 -4.58
N LEU A 212 -4.88 10.88 -3.48
CA LEU A 212 -5.15 11.69 -2.26
C LEU A 212 -3.87 12.31 -1.67
N PHE A 213 -2.73 11.62 -1.78
CA PHE A 213 -1.45 12.18 -1.33
C PHE A 213 -1.00 13.33 -2.25
N ARG A 214 -1.21 13.20 -3.57
CA ARG A 214 -0.99 14.30 -4.53
C ARG A 214 -1.87 15.50 -4.20
N GLU A 215 -3.14 15.29 -3.89
CA GLU A 215 -4.07 16.36 -3.50
C GLU A 215 -3.58 17.10 -2.26
N PHE A 216 -3.12 16.38 -1.24
CA PHE A 216 -2.52 16.96 -0.04
C PHE A 216 -1.25 17.78 -0.33
N LEU A 217 -0.33 17.24 -1.15
CA LEU A 217 0.90 17.95 -1.53
C LEU A 217 0.63 19.25 -2.28
N ARG A 218 -0.47 19.34 -3.05
CA ARG A 218 -0.87 20.58 -3.74
C ARG A 218 -1.43 21.65 -2.80
N GLN A 219 -2.00 21.23 -1.67
CA GLN A 219 -2.57 22.14 -0.67
C GLN A 219 -1.51 22.63 0.33
N THR A 220 -0.48 21.83 0.55
CA THR A 220 0.64 22.15 1.45
C THR A 220 1.65 23.03 0.73
N LYS A 221 1.56 24.34 0.91
CA LYS A 221 2.57 25.31 0.47
C LYS A 221 3.60 25.56 1.57
#